data_AF-A0A5B8S6N9-F1
#
_entry.id   AF-A0A5B8S6N9-F1
#
_cell.length_a   1.000
_cell.length_b   1.000
_cell.length_c   1.000
_cell.angle_alpha   90.00
_cell.angle_beta   90.00
_cell.angle_gamma   90.00
#
_symmetry.space_group_name_H-M   'P 1'
#
loop_
_entity.id
_entity.type
_entity.pdbx_description
1 polymer ?
#
loop_
_entity_poly.entity_id
_entity_poly.type
_entity_poly.pdbx_seq_one_letter_code
_entity_poly.pdbx_strand_id
1 'polypeptide(L)' 'MNWDWLYSDWAPWAELASGAVLVAAVAWWGERRRMRRSDPDAVGFMPWGTVFVLALFVVLIAAVFILRYAL' A
#
# COMPACT_ATOMS: atom_id res chain seq x y z
N MET A 1 7.43 -29.14 -2.99
CA MET A 1 7.13 -27.71 -3.14
C MET A 1 8.16 -27.15 -4.10
N ASN A 2 7.80 -26.99 -5.37
CA ASN A 2 8.65 -26.36 -6.37
C ASN A 2 8.49 -24.84 -6.19
N TRP A 3 9.60 -24.14 -5.90
CA TRP A 3 9.58 -22.70 -5.56
C TRP A 3 9.63 -21.81 -6.81
N ASP A 4 9.32 -22.39 -7.96
CA ASP A 4 9.45 -21.83 -9.30
C ASP A 4 8.61 -20.56 -9.46
N TRP A 5 7.52 -20.47 -8.70
CA TRP A 5 6.66 -19.29 -8.64
C TRP A 5 7.35 -18.06 -8.02
N LEU A 6 8.38 -18.22 -7.17
CA LEU A 6 9.18 -17.09 -6.65
C LEU A 6 10.08 -16.47 -7.73
N TYR A 7 10.39 -17.21 -8.80
CA TYR A 7 11.20 -16.74 -9.93
C TYR A 7 10.36 -16.23 -11.10
N SER A 8 9.04 -16.19 -10.93
CA SER A 8 8.14 -15.67 -11.96
C SER A 8 8.28 -14.15 -12.12
N ASP A 9 8.07 -13.65 -13.34
CA ASP A 9 8.22 -12.23 -13.65
C ASP A 9 7.22 -11.33 -12.89
N TRP A 10 6.15 -11.91 -12.34
CA TRP A 10 5.16 -11.20 -11.52
C TRP A 10 5.52 -11.16 -10.03
N ALA A 11 6.41 -12.03 -9.53
CA ALA A 11 6.74 -12.13 -8.10
C ALA A 11 7.26 -10.82 -7.49
N PRO A 12 8.21 -10.08 -8.11
CA PRO A 12 8.68 -8.80 -7.56
C PRO A 12 7.56 -7.76 -7.40
N TRP A 13 6.58 -7.76 -8.31
CA TRP A 13 5.44 -6.85 -8.27
C TRP A 13 4.47 -7.21 -7.15
N ALA A 14 4.30 -8.50 -6.87
CA ALA A 14 3.49 -8.97 -5.75
C ALA A 14 4.12 -8.59 -4.40
N GLU A 15 5.44 -8.69 -4.25
CA GLU A 15 6.15 -8.22 -3.06
C GLU A 15 5.97 -6.72 -2.85
N LEU A 16 6.16 -5.91 -3.90
CA LEU A 16 5.92 -4.46 -3.85
C LEU A 16 4.46 -4.12 -3.48
N ALA A 17 3.50 -4.81 -4.09
CA ALA A 17 2.09 -4.62 -3.79
C ALA A 17 1.79 -4.94 -2.31
N SER A 18 2.35 -6.02 -1.78
CA SER A 18 2.17 -6.39 -0.37
C SER A 18 2.72 -5.33 0.58
N GLY A 19 3.90 -4.77 0.30
CA GLY A 19 4.48 -3.67 1.08
C GLY A 19 3.63 -2.40 1.03
N ALA A 20 3.13 -2.04 -0.17
CA ALA A 20 2.27 -0.88 -0.33
C ALA A 20 0.90 -1.05 0.36
N VAL A 21 0.33 -2.26 0.38
CA VAL A 21 -0.89 -2.57 1.16
C VAL A 21 -0.65 -2.37 2.66
N LEU A 22 0.50 -2.80 3.19
CA LEU A 22 0.84 -2.56 4.60
C LEU A 22 0.94 -1.06 4.92
N VAL A 23 1.59 -0.29 4.04
CA VAL A 23 1.67 1.17 4.18
C VAL A 23 0.28 1.81 4.12
N ALA A 24 -0.58 1.37 3.19
CA ALA A 24 -1.96 1.83 3.11
C ALA A 24 -2.76 1.51 4.38
N ALA A 25 -2.59 0.31 4.94
CA ALA A 25 -3.25 -0.08 6.19
C ALA A 25 -2.79 0.78 7.39
N VAL A 26 -1.49 1.07 7.49
CA VAL A 26 -0.94 1.97 8.52
C VAL A 26 -1.44 3.40 8.33
N ALA A 27 -1.47 3.90 7.09
CA ALA A 27 -1.97 5.23 6.79
C ALA A 27 -3.47 5.36 7.10
N TRP A 28 -4.26 4.34 6.76
CA TRP A 28 -5.68 4.25 7.11
C TRP A 28 -5.90 4.24 8.62
N TRP A 29 -5.08 3.49 9.36
CA TRP A 29 -5.11 3.51 10.82
C TRP A 29 -4.79 4.90 11.37
N GLY A 30 -3.74 5.55 10.84
CA GLY A 30 -3.35 6.91 11.21
C GLY A 30 -4.48 7.91 11.02
N GLU A 31 -5.18 7.84 9.89
CA GLU A 31 -6.34 8.68 9.59
C GLU A 31 -7.55 8.36 10.48
N ARG A 32 -7.84 7.07 10.72
CA ARG A 32 -8.90 6.65 11.64
C ARG A 32 -8.62 7.09 13.09
N ARG A 33 -7.34 7.17 13.48
CA ARG A 33 -6.92 7.69 14.79
C ARG A 33 -7.09 9.21 14.85
N ARG A 34 -6.85 9.93 13.74
CA ARG A 34 -7.13 11.37 13.65
C ARG A 34 -8.61 11.70 13.78
N MET A 35 -9.49 10.95 13.13
CA MET A 35 -10.95 11.18 13.20
C MET A 35 -11.54 10.98 14.61
N ARG A 36 -10.80 10.36 15.53
CA ARG A 36 -11.19 10.19 16.94
C ARG A 36 -10.52 11.19 17.88
N ARG A 37 -9.72 12.13 17.39
CA ARG A 37 -9.08 13.15 18.24
C ARG A 37 -10.06 14.30 18.49
N SER A 38 -10.12 14.72 19.75
CA SER A 38 -10.95 15.84 20.22
C SER A 38 -10.36 17.20 19.88
N ASP A 39 -9.11 17.26 19.40
CA ASP A 39 -8.39 18.49 19.11
C ASP A 39 -7.97 18.53 17.61
N PRO A 40 -8.70 19.26 16.76
CA PRO A 40 -8.48 19.33 15.32
C PRO A 40 -7.25 20.16 14.91
N ASP A 41 -6.72 21.02 15.79
CA ASP A 41 -5.59 21.91 15.49
C ASP A 41 -4.22 21.27 15.76
N ALA A 42 -4.20 20.05 16.28
CA ALA A 42 -2.97 19.27 16.43
C ALA A 42 -2.41 18.88 15.05
N VAL A 43 -1.46 19.68 14.54
CA VAL A 43 -0.74 19.48 13.29
C VAL A 43 -0.05 18.12 13.30
N GLY A 44 -0.75 17.09 12.83
CA GLY A 44 -0.21 15.73 12.87
C GLY A 44 1.00 15.64 11.95
N PHE A 45 2.09 15.10 12.48
CA PHE A 45 3.44 15.00 11.90
C PHE A 45 3.53 14.53 10.43
N MET A 46 2.52 13.84 9.91
CA MET A 46 2.51 13.25 8.56
C MET A 46 1.13 13.41 7.89
N PRO A 47 1.00 13.79 6.61
CA PRO A 47 -0.28 13.80 5.92
C PRO A 47 -0.74 12.35 5.58
N TRP A 48 -1.34 11.66 6.56
CA TRP A 48 -1.77 10.26 6.43
C TRP A 48 -2.71 10.01 5.24
N GLY A 49 -3.62 10.95 4.93
CA GLY A 49 -4.46 10.88 3.73
C GLY A 49 -3.66 10.83 2.42
N THR A 50 -2.65 11.69 2.28
CA THR A 50 -1.78 11.69 1.08
C THR A 50 -0.96 10.40 0.99
N VAL A 51 -0.43 9.91 2.11
CA VAL A 51 0.32 8.64 2.15
C VAL A 51 -0.58 7.46 1.75
N PHE A 52 -1.83 7.44 2.22
CA PHE A 52 -2.81 6.42 1.84
C PHE A 52 -3.08 6.40 0.33
N VAL A 53 -3.33 7.58 -0.25
CA VAL A 53 -3.59 7.72 -1.69
C VAL A 53 -2.38 7.28 -2.50
N LEU A 54 -1.17 7.72 -2.13
CA LEU A 54 0.06 7.30 -2.81
C LEU A 54 0.30 5.79 -2.71
N ALA A 55 0.06 5.20 -1.54
CA ALA A 55 0.18 3.76 -1.35
C ALA A 55 -0.82 2.98 -2.23
N LEU A 56 -2.07 3.47 -2.36
CA LEU A 56 -3.05 2.90 -3.29
C LEU A 56 -2.60 2.99 -4.75
N PHE A 57 -2.01 4.11 -5.18
CA PHE A 57 -1.46 4.23 -6.52
C PHE A 57 -0.37 3.18 -6.79
N VAL A 58 0.53 2.95 -5.83
CA VAL A 58 1.57 1.92 -5.97
C VAL A 58 0.94 0.53 -6.10
N VAL A 59 -0.09 0.21 -5.29
CA VAL A 59 -0.83 -1.06 -5.40
C VAL A 59 -1.47 -1.21 -6.77
N LEU A 60 -2.13 -0.17 -7.29
CA LEU A 60 -2.79 -0.21 -8.60
C LEU A 60 -1.78 -0.41 -9.74
N ILE A 61 -0.66 0.31 -9.71
CA ILE A 61 0.40 0.16 -10.72
C ILE A 61 0.98 -1.25 -10.67
N ALA A 62 1.31 -1.76 -9.47
CA ALA A 62 1.81 -3.11 -9.30
C ALA A 62 0.81 -4.16 -9.79
N ALA A 63 -0.48 -3.98 -9.52
CA ALA A 63 -1.54 -4.87 -9.99
C ALA A 63 -1.62 -4.92 -11.52
N VAL A 64 -1.47 -3.79 -12.22
CA VAL A 64 -1.41 -3.75 -13.69
C VAL A 64 -0.23 -4.56 -14.22
N PHE A 65 0.95 -4.43 -13.60
CA PHE A 65 2.10 -5.23 -14.01
C PHE A 65 1.92 -6.73 -13.74
N ILE A 66 1.35 -7.10 -12.58
CA ILE A 66 1.01 -8.50 -12.28
C ILE A 66 0.09 -9.06 -13.36
N LEU A 67 -1.00 -8.36 -13.69
CA LEU A 67 -1.93 -8.80 -14.73
C LEU A 67 -1.25 -8.91 -16.10
N ARG A 68 -0.35 -7.98 -16.44
CA ARG A 68 0.41 -8.01 -17.69
C ARG A 68 1.37 -9.20 -17.79
N TYR A 69 2.00 -9.61 -16.68
CA TYR A 69 2.95 -10.72 -16.68
C TYR A 69 2.29 -12.08 -16.45
N ALA A 70 1.06 -12.09 -15.92
CA ALA A 70 0.30 -13.31 -15.65
C ALA A 70 -0.58 -13.77 -16.82
N LEU A 71 -0.94 -12.87 -17.74
CA LEU A 71 -1.74 -13.13 -18.94
C LEU A 71 -0.84 -13.23 -20.19
#